data_AF-A0AAP6LIX2-F1
#
_entry.id   AF-A0AAP6LIX2-F1
#
_cell.length_a   1.000
_cell.length_b   1.000
_cell.length_c   1.000
_cell.angle_alpha   90.00
_cell.angle_beta   90.00
_cell.angle_gamma   90.00
#
_symmetry.space_group_name_H-M   'P 1'
#
loop_
_entity.id
_entity.type
_entity.pdbx_description
1 polymer ?
#
loop_
_entity_poly.entity_id
_entity_poly.type
_entity_poly.pdbx_seq_one_letter_code
_entity_poly.pdbx_strand_id
1 'polypeptide(L)'
;MENFNLPFVLRQDYETWEFELEVLDIERVPNYDSYLYIGEAKEFLNQKPNKAELIFYWDRLEAVILTFFHIGIDAIEEIKNTLKCKYSLASYEVHLNYDLYEYYAGEIQLFLVLKKPNSLLVIYGNSFSLEEIKSNVLEEISD
;
A
#
# COMPACT_ATOMS: atom_id res chain seq x y z
N MET A 1 8.16 9.71 -17.72
CA MET A 1 7.73 8.59 -16.86
C MET A 1 6.24 8.71 -16.73
N GLU A 2 5.48 7.68 -17.10
CA GLU A 2 4.03 7.72 -16.92
C GLU A 2 3.74 8.01 -15.44
N ASN A 3 2.98 9.07 -15.16
CA ASN A 3 2.48 9.34 -13.82
C ASN A 3 1.57 8.17 -13.46
N PHE A 4 2.10 7.22 -12.69
CA PHE A 4 1.27 6.26 -12.01
C PHE A 4 0.39 7.06 -11.05
N ASN A 5 -0.93 7.03 -11.25
CA ASN A 5 -1.91 7.69 -10.38
C ASN A 5 -1.96 6.96 -9.03
N LEU A 6 -0.87 7.03 -8.28
CA LEU A 6 -0.82 6.65 -6.88
C LEU A 6 -1.47 7.78 -6.08
N PRO A 7 -2.32 7.46 -5.09
CA PRO A 7 -3.02 8.49 -4.31
C PRO A 7 -2.06 9.36 -3.50
N PHE A 8 -0.95 8.80 -3.05
CA PHE A 8 0.10 9.52 -2.32
C PHE A 8 1.45 9.34 -3.01
N VAL A 9 2.16 10.45 -3.20
CA VAL A 9 3.43 10.50 -3.93
C VAL A 9 4.57 10.24 -2.95
N LEU A 10 5.40 9.24 -3.26
CA LEU A 10 6.58 8.92 -2.44
C LEU A 10 7.59 10.07 -2.40
N ARG A 11 8.39 10.12 -1.34
CA ARG A 11 9.36 11.18 -0.98
C ARG A 11 8.74 12.56 -0.76
N GLN A 12 7.42 12.65 -0.71
CA GLN A 12 6.75 13.88 -0.35
C GLN A 12 7.02 14.22 1.13
N ASP A 13 7.15 15.52 1.40
CA ASP A 13 7.40 16.06 2.73
C ASP A 13 6.19 15.86 3.65
N TYR A 14 6.43 15.48 4.91
CA TYR A 14 5.43 15.28 5.96
C TYR A 14 4.48 16.48 6.09
N GLU A 15 5.01 17.70 5.99
CA GLU A 15 4.24 18.95 6.08
C GLU A 15 3.15 19.07 5.01
N THR A 16 3.21 18.28 3.94
CA THR A 16 2.11 18.20 2.97
C THR A 16 0.84 17.67 3.63
N TRP A 17 0.97 16.67 4.50
CA TRP A 17 -0.13 15.91 5.08
C TRP A 17 -0.33 16.17 6.56
N GLU A 18 0.55 16.93 7.22
CA GLU A 18 0.57 17.14 8.69
C GLU A 18 -0.81 17.33 9.35
N PHE A 19 -1.71 18.10 8.73
CA PHE A 19 -3.05 18.38 9.28
C PHE A 19 -4.11 17.31 8.97
N GLU A 20 -3.75 16.33 8.16
CA GLU A 20 -4.59 15.21 7.69
C GLU A 20 -4.07 13.86 8.21
N LEU A 21 -3.16 13.87 9.20
CA LEU A 21 -2.56 12.67 9.79
C LEU A 21 -2.92 12.52 11.26
N GLU A 22 -3.23 11.29 11.65
CA GLU A 22 -3.35 10.83 13.04
C GLU A 22 -2.23 9.83 13.32
N VAL A 23 -1.44 10.09 14.37
CA VAL A 23 -0.33 9.19 14.77
C VAL A 23 -0.88 7.83 15.17
N LEU A 24 -0.27 6.75 14.66
CA LEU A 24 -0.55 5.40 15.12
C LEU A 24 0.45 5.00 16.20
N ASP A 25 -0.03 4.33 17.26
CA ASP A 25 0.82 3.77 18.32
C ASP A 25 1.43 2.42 17.87
N ILE A 26 1.98 2.40 16.66
CA ILE A 26 2.69 1.26 16.04
C ILE A 26 3.86 1.79 15.22
N GLU A 27 4.94 1.03 15.19
CA GLU A 27 6.03 1.21 14.23
C GLU A 27 6.06 0.01 13.30
N ARG A 28 5.81 0.20 12.00
CA ARG A 28 5.93 -0.88 11.01
C ARG A 28 7.36 -1.36 10.85
N VAL A 29 8.33 -0.46 11.03
CA VAL A 29 9.78 -0.72 10.96
C VAL A 29 10.45 0.23 11.95
N PRO A 30 11.52 -0.17 12.67
CA PRO A 30 12.18 0.71 13.63
C PRO A 30 12.61 2.05 13.02
N ASN A 31 12.34 3.15 13.73
CA ASN A 31 12.63 4.53 13.31
C ASN A 31 11.78 5.05 12.14
N TYR A 32 10.67 4.38 11.83
CA TYR A 32 9.66 4.87 10.90
C TYR A 32 8.40 5.24 11.66
N ASP A 33 7.86 6.40 11.35
CA ASP A 33 6.62 6.89 11.95
C ASP A 33 5.43 6.48 11.08
N SER A 34 4.43 5.85 11.70
CA SER A 34 3.23 5.38 11.01
C SER A 34 2.04 6.27 11.35
N TYR A 35 1.34 6.75 10.32
CA TYR A 35 0.21 7.65 10.49
C TYR A 35 -1.01 7.15 9.72
N LEU A 36 -2.18 7.26 10.32
CA LEU A 36 -3.45 7.11 9.62
C LEU A 36 -3.78 8.42 8.91
N TYR A 37 -4.01 8.36 7.61
CA TYR A 37 -4.52 9.50 6.87
C TYR A 37 -6.04 9.64 7.08
N ILE A 38 -6.46 10.83 7.53
CA ILE A 38 -7.83 11.20 7.88
C ILE A 38 -8.41 12.32 6.99
N GLY A 39 -7.66 12.75 5.97
CA GLY A 39 -8.07 13.77 5.01
C GLY A 39 -9.08 13.27 3.97
N GLU A 40 -9.23 14.02 2.87
CA GLU A 40 -10.14 13.66 1.79
C GLU A 40 -9.76 12.32 1.14
N ALA A 41 -10.75 11.44 0.94
CA ALA A 41 -10.54 10.11 0.39
C ALA A 41 -9.87 10.15 -1.00
N LYS A 42 -8.67 9.57 -1.11
CA LYS A 42 -7.91 9.48 -2.35
C LYS A 42 -8.10 8.13 -3.02
N GLU A 43 -8.35 8.14 -4.32
CA GLU A 43 -8.61 6.92 -5.09
C GLU A 43 -7.31 6.26 -5.57
N PHE A 44 -7.30 4.93 -5.51
CA PHE A 44 -6.32 4.09 -6.18
C PHE A 44 -7.03 3.30 -7.27
N LEU A 45 -6.68 3.58 -8.54
CA LEU A 45 -7.28 2.93 -9.72
C LEU A 45 -8.82 2.93 -9.69
N ASN A 46 -9.41 4.11 -9.46
CA ASN A 46 -10.86 4.37 -9.34
C ASN A 46 -11.55 3.67 -8.15
N GLN A 47 -10.79 3.11 -7.22
CA GLN A 47 -11.30 2.50 -6.00
C GLN A 47 -10.89 3.33 -4.78
N LYS A 48 -11.84 3.58 -3.87
CA LYS A 48 -11.56 4.30 -2.63
C LYS A 48 -11.14 3.31 -1.54
N PRO A 49 -9.93 3.43 -0.97
CA PRO A 49 -9.54 2.64 0.17
C PRO A 49 -10.37 3.03 1.40
N ASN A 50 -10.62 2.08 2.29
CA ASN A 50 -11.26 2.34 3.57
C ASN A 50 -10.30 3.00 4.55
N LYS A 51 -9.00 2.70 4.44
CA LYS A 51 -7.93 3.28 5.24
C LYS A 51 -6.69 3.46 4.38
N ALA A 52 -5.95 4.53 4.65
CA ALA A 52 -4.62 4.75 4.14
C ALA A 52 -3.68 5.00 5.32
N GLU A 53 -2.65 4.20 5.44
CA GLU A 53 -1.56 4.38 6.38
C GLU A 53 -0.34 4.90 5.61
N LEU A 54 0.23 6.00 6.08
CA LEU A 54 1.39 6.66 5.50
C LEU A 54 2.56 6.46 6.44
N ILE A 55 3.65 5.90 5.91
CA ILE A 55 4.82 5.52 6.69
C ILE A 55 5.98 6.40 6.27
N PHE A 56 6.47 7.18 7.23
CA PHE A 56 7.53 8.17 7.01
C PHE A 56 8.84 7.69 7.60
N TYR A 57 9.93 8.00 6.89
CA TYR A 57 11.27 7.96 7.45
C TYR A 57 11.78 9.40 7.54
N TRP A 58 12.04 9.87 8.76
CA TRP A 58 12.12 11.31 9.04
C TRP A 58 10.88 12.00 8.45
N ASP A 59 11.05 13.10 7.73
CA ASP A 59 9.93 13.86 7.17
C ASP A 59 9.56 13.45 5.74
N ARG A 60 9.96 12.25 5.27
CA ARG A 60 9.74 11.80 3.88
C ARG A 60 8.86 10.56 3.82
N LEU A 61 7.81 10.62 2.99
CA LEU A 61 6.92 9.48 2.77
C LEU A 61 7.63 8.36 2.01
N GLU A 62 7.92 7.25 2.67
CA GLU A 62 8.67 6.13 2.05
C GLU A 62 7.76 4.97 1.63
N ALA A 63 6.64 4.78 2.32
CA ALA A 63 5.69 3.71 2.01
C ALA A 63 4.25 4.09 2.37
N VAL A 64 3.32 3.40 1.73
CA VAL A 64 1.88 3.58 1.90
C VAL A 64 1.21 2.21 1.92
N ILE A 65 0.27 2.04 2.86
CA ILE A 65 -0.60 0.87 2.94
C ILE A 65 -2.04 1.34 2.72
N LEU A 66 -2.67 0.88 1.65
CA LEU A 66 -4.09 1.09 1.39
C LEU A 66 -4.85 -0.19 1.74
N THR A 67 -5.87 -0.06 2.58
CA THR A 67 -6.72 -1.18 2.98
C THR A 67 -8.12 -1.04 2.43
N PHE A 68 -8.61 -2.08 1.76
CA PHE A 68 -9.96 -2.19 1.22
C PHE A 68 -10.66 -3.36 1.91
N PHE A 69 -11.74 -3.07 2.63
CA PHE A 69 -12.63 -4.05 3.25
C PHE A 69 -13.83 -4.32 2.35
N HIS A 70 -14.19 -5.59 2.21
CA HIS A 70 -15.37 -6.00 1.43
C HIS A 70 -15.37 -5.49 -0.02
N ILE A 71 -14.19 -5.36 -0.62
CA ILE A 71 -14.06 -4.94 -2.01
C ILE A 71 -14.69 -6.00 -2.94
N GLY A 72 -15.41 -5.53 -3.97
CA GLY A 72 -16.05 -6.40 -4.95
C GLY A 72 -15.04 -7.15 -5.81
N ILE A 73 -15.38 -8.37 -6.23
CA ILE A 73 -14.53 -9.21 -7.07
C ILE A 73 -14.21 -8.49 -8.40
N ASP A 74 -15.19 -7.85 -9.02
CA ASP A 74 -15.00 -7.09 -10.27
C ASP A 74 -13.95 -5.97 -10.11
N ALA A 75 -13.96 -5.26 -8.97
CA ALA A 75 -12.99 -4.21 -8.68
C ALA A 75 -11.59 -4.78 -8.43
N ILE A 76 -11.48 -5.93 -7.76
CA ILE A 76 -10.21 -6.66 -7.61
C ILE A 76 -9.65 -7.02 -8.99
N GLU A 77 -10.49 -7.55 -9.89
CA GLU A 77 -10.06 -7.93 -11.24
C GLU A 77 -9.62 -6.72 -12.06
N GLU A 78 -10.32 -5.59 -11.98
CA GLU A 78 -9.94 -4.34 -12.63
C GLU A 78 -8.58 -3.83 -12.15
N ILE A 79 -8.35 -3.82 -10.83
CA ILE A 79 -7.05 -3.47 -10.23
C ILE A 79 -5.96 -4.39 -10.77
N LYS A 80 -6.16 -5.71 -10.73
CA LYS A 80 -5.17 -6.70 -11.19
C LYS A 80 -4.83 -6.51 -12.68
N ASN A 81 -5.84 -6.32 -13.52
CA ASN A 81 -5.64 -6.11 -14.95
C ASN A 81 -4.89 -4.80 -15.22
N THR A 82 -5.25 -3.73 -14.52
CA THR A 82 -4.57 -2.44 -14.65
C THR A 82 -3.12 -2.52 -14.19
N LEU A 83 -2.84 -3.18 -13.06
CA LEU A 83 -1.48 -3.41 -12.57
C LEU A 83 -0.65 -4.23 -13.55
N LYS A 84 -1.19 -5.31 -14.13
CA LYS A 84 -0.50 -6.09 -15.17
C LYS A 84 -0.14 -5.30 -16.42
N CYS A 85 -0.95 -4.30 -16.79
CA CYS A 85 -0.67 -3.44 -17.94
C CYS A 85 0.36 -2.34 -17.62
N LYS A 86 0.40 -1.87 -16.37
CA LYS A 86 1.18 -0.71 -15.93
C LYS A 86 2.51 -1.08 -15.28
N TYR A 87 2.58 -2.23 -14.62
CA TYR A 87 3.71 -2.69 -13.82
C TYR A 87 4.19 -4.06 -14.30
N SER A 88 5.47 -4.32 -14.14
CA SER A 88 6.07 -5.63 -14.36
C SER A 88 5.79 -6.52 -13.16
N LEU A 89 5.06 -7.62 -13.37
CA LEU A 89 4.90 -8.66 -12.34
C LEU A 89 6.27 -9.31 -12.08
N ALA A 90 6.74 -9.27 -10.83
CA ALA A 90 7.99 -9.89 -10.41
C ALA A 90 7.77 -11.27 -9.79
N SER A 91 6.80 -11.38 -8.87
CA SER A 91 6.52 -12.64 -8.18
C SER A 91 5.02 -12.79 -7.86
N TYR A 92 4.63 -14.03 -7.62
CA TYR A 92 3.29 -14.42 -7.21
C TYR A 92 3.37 -15.61 -6.26
N GLU A 93 2.75 -15.48 -5.10
CA GLU A 93 2.75 -16.49 -4.05
C GLU A 93 1.33 -16.75 -3.55
N VAL A 94 1.04 -18.02 -3.26
CA VAL A 94 -0.24 -18.46 -2.71
C VAL A 94 -0.04 -18.94 -1.30
N HIS A 95 -0.70 -18.29 -0.36
CA HIS A 95 -0.72 -18.66 1.06
C HIS A 95 -2.12 -19.18 1.43
N LEU A 96 -2.25 -19.79 2.61
CA LEU A 96 -3.52 -20.38 3.04
C LEU A 96 -4.65 -19.31 3.06
N ASN A 97 -4.33 -18.14 3.61
CA ASN A 97 -5.29 -17.09 3.92
C ASN A 97 -5.26 -15.91 2.93
N TYR A 98 -4.23 -15.82 2.09
CA TYR A 98 -4.08 -14.74 1.14
C TYR A 98 -3.27 -15.14 -0.10
N ASP A 99 -3.45 -14.39 -1.18
CA ASP A 99 -2.56 -14.41 -2.34
C ASP A 99 -1.72 -13.14 -2.35
N LEU A 100 -0.43 -13.25 -2.64
CA LEU A 100 0.51 -12.13 -2.72
C LEU A 100 1.02 -11.97 -4.15
N TYR A 101 0.89 -10.77 -4.70
CA TYR A 101 1.47 -10.41 -5.99
C TYR A 101 2.44 -9.27 -5.79
N GLU A 102 3.60 -9.35 -6.43
CA GLU A 102 4.63 -8.32 -6.39
C GLU A 102 4.82 -7.71 -7.77
N TYR A 103 4.85 -6.39 -7.81
CA TYR A 103 4.96 -5.59 -9.01
C TYR A 103 6.06 -4.53 -8.88
N TYR A 104 6.72 -4.22 -10.01
CA TYR A 104 7.66 -3.11 -10.11
C TYR A 104 7.28 -2.13 -11.22
N ALA A 105 7.47 -0.85 -10.95
CA ALA A 105 7.49 0.21 -11.96
C ALA A 105 8.58 1.24 -11.65
N GLY A 106 9.70 1.14 -12.36
CA GLY A 106 10.87 1.97 -12.08
C GLY A 106 11.40 1.69 -10.67
N GLU A 107 11.47 2.73 -9.83
CA GLU A 107 11.92 2.63 -8.43
C GLU A 107 10.80 2.23 -7.46
N ILE A 108 9.56 2.10 -7.94
CA ILE A 108 8.40 1.77 -7.09
C ILE A 108 8.20 0.27 -7.07
N GLN A 109 8.18 -0.29 -5.87
CA GLN A 109 7.73 -1.65 -5.59
C GLN A 109 6.30 -1.60 -5.03
N LEU A 110 5.47 -2.56 -5.43
CA LEU A 110 4.09 -2.67 -4.99
C LEU A 110 3.73 -4.12 -4.70
N PHE A 111 3.14 -4.36 -3.54
CA PHE A 111 2.51 -5.62 -3.16
C PHE A 111 1.00 -5.50 -3.18
N LEU A 112 0.36 -6.47 -3.82
CA LEU A 112 -1.08 -6.67 -3.79
C LEU A 112 -1.37 -7.92 -2.95
N VAL A 113 -2.03 -7.75 -1.81
CA VAL A 113 -2.36 -8.83 -0.88
C VAL A 113 -3.87 -9.07 -0.90
N LEU A 114 -4.31 -10.17 -1.48
CA LEU A 114 -5.72 -10.56 -1.54
C LEU A 114 -6.05 -11.50 -0.37
N LYS A 115 -6.64 -10.95 0.70
CA LYS A 115 -7.07 -11.72 1.88
C LYS A 115 -8.50 -12.23 1.73
N LYS A 116 -8.72 -13.50 2.06
CA LYS A 116 -10.05 -14.13 2.05
C LYS A 116 -10.90 -13.65 3.25
N PRO A 117 -12.23 -13.48 3.11
CA PRO A 117 -13.01 -13.70 1.89
C PRO A 117 -12.90 -12.56 0.86
N ASN A 118 -12.84 -11.28 1.24
CA ASN A 118 -12.81 -10.15 0.30
C ASN A 118 -12.14 -8.90 0.91
N SER A 119 -10.88 -9.00 1.33
CA SER A 119 -10.09 -7.81 1.70
C SER A 119 -8.87 -7.70 0.81
N LEU A 120 -8.51 -6.47 0.47
CA LEU A 120 -7.35 -6.18 -0.36
C LEU A 120 -6.45 -5.21 0.40
N LEU A 121 -5.15 -5.51 0.45
CA LEU A 121 -4.13 -4.55 0.84
C LEU A 121 -3.28 -4.22 -0.39
N VAL A 122 -3.00 -2.93 -0.56
CA VAL A 122 -2.02 -2.43 -1.52
C VAL A 122 -0.91 -1.78 -0.72
N ILE A 123 0.28 -2.33 -0.77
CA ILE A 123 1.46 -1.81 -0.06
C ILE A 123 2.43 -1.33 -1.13
N TYR A 124 2.79 -0.05 -1.16
CA TYR A 124 3.72 0.47 -2.15
C TYR A 124 4.72 1.43 -1.54
N GLY A 125 5.91 1.49 -2.12
CA GLY A 125 7.00 2.29 -1.59
C GLY A 125 8.29 2.13 -2.37
N ASN A 126 9.35 2.69 -1.81
CA ASN A 126 10.72 2.46 -2.26
C ASN A 126 11.24 1.13 -1.70
N SER A 127 11.98 0.37 -2.49
CA SER A 127 12.29 -1.04 -2.23
C SER A 127 13.15 -1.31 -0.99
N PHE A 128 13.85 -0.31 -0.45
CA PHE A 128 14.82 -0.55 0.64
C PHE A 128 14.16 -1.07 1.93
N SER A 129 12.98 -0.55 2.29
CA SER A 129 12.30 -0.89 3.55
C SER A 129 10.94 -1.55 3.33
N LEU A 130 10.47 -1.64 2.08
CA LEU A 130 9.13 -2.15 1.77
C LEU A 130 8.97 -3.64 2.07
N GLU A 131 10.04 -4.44 1.91
CA GLU A 131 10.02 -5.87 2.23
C GLU A 131 9.77 -6.13 3.71
N GLU A 132 10.41 -5.34 4.58
CA GLU A 132 10.26 -5.44 6.04
C GLU A 132 8.86 -4.96 6.46
N ILE A 133 8.42 -3.81 5.94
CA ILE A 133 7.05 -3.30 6.15
C ILE A 133 6.03 -4.36 5.74
N LYS A 134 6.18 -4.95 4.55
CA LYS A 134 5.30 -6.01 4.06
C LYS A 134 5.31 -7.20 5.01
N SER A 135 6.49 -7.68 5.44
CA SER A 135 6.59 -8.83 6.36
C SER A 135 5.81 -8.58 7.64
N ASN A 136 6.00 -7.42 8.27
CA ASN A 136 5.36 -7.08 9.53
C ASN A 136 3.83 -6.91 9.37
N VAL A 137 3.37 -6.33 8.25
CA VAL A 137 1.94 -6.27 7.92
C VAL A 137 1.35 -7.65 7.67
N LEU A 138 2.09 -8.55 7.01
CA LEU A 138 1.63 -9.90 6.71
C LEU A 138 1.53 -10.78 7.97
N GLU A 139 2.41 -10.58 8.95
CA GLU A 139 2.35 -11.26 10.25
C GLU A 139 1.04 -10.93 10.98
N GLU A 140 0.66 -9.65 11.07
CA GLU A 140 -0.57 -9.20 11.73
C GLU A 140 -1.86 -9.75 11.11
N ILE A 141 -1.86 -10.04 9.82
CA ILE A 141 -3.05 -10.54 9.12
C ILE A 141 -3.09 -12.07 9.01
N SER A 142 -2.02 -12.76 9.38
CA SER A 142 -1.90 -14.22 9.31
C SER A 142 -2.43 -14.92 10.56
N ASP A 143 -2.55 -14.20 11.67
CA ASP A 143 -3.26 -14.58 12.90
C ASP A 143 -4.80 -14.50 12.75
#